data_AF-A0A9D5EH41-F1
#
_entry.id   AF-A0A9D5EH41-F1
#
_cell.length_a   1.000
_cell.length_b   1.000
_cell.length_c   1.000
_cell.angle_alpha   90.00
_cell.angle_beta   90.00
_cell.angle_gamma   90.00
#
_symmetry.space_group_name_H-M   'P 1'
#
loop_
_entity.id
_entity.type
_entity.pdbx_description
1 polymer ?
#
loop_
_entity_poly.entity_id
_entity_poly.type
_entity_poly.pdbx_seq_one_letter_code
_entity_poly.pdbx_strand_id
1 'polypeptide(L)'
;MLCVLDTLREPLRRTTMRCTEAKVFITPEKEEDGFLPEGPRIGAPSEAHSGPLLWVNIQHSPTSTKGTIFARLWPQPVSKRYELHGRPGFALPIPGSIYVLVGCGKELIVVSLAHDSIRHLATIPDEHPRTIINDAEVVPGGKAIVFGTKDTAFKEPIAALYLYTVDDNRVSLLADKQTCSNGKVIRSDERGLVLFDIDTPTRKVMRYRLDVAVRTATPDGVALDLADQIGFPDGMCDCGDGSVIIAFYNPDYADAGKAIRFNLNTGKAVEEWTTPGSPRVTCPLLVKRPEGIKLILTTATEGMPAEMRARCPNAGCLFIADTQFESCPEPEMVCLPTRR
;
A
#
# COMPACT_ATOMS: atom_id res chain seq x y z
N MET A 1 23.39 -33.70 -54.45
CA MET A 1 23.15 -32.26 -54.60
C MET A 1 22.28 -31.85 -53.43
N LEU A 2 22.90 -31.35 -52.36
CA LEU A 2 22.20 -30.92 -51.14
C LEU A 2 21.45 -29.60 -51.42
N CYS A 3 20.16 -29.56 -51.12
CA CYS A 3 19.40 -28.32 -51.06
C CYS A 3 19.21 -27.99 -49.57
N VAL A 4 19.90 -26.95 -49.10
CA VAL A 4 19.82 -26.42 -47.74
C VAL A 4 18.64 -25.46 -47.70
N LEU A 5 17.62 -25.77 -46.88
CA LEU A 5 16.54 -24.84 -46.54
C LEU A 5 17.00 -23.98 -45.37
N ASP A 6 17.40 -22.74 -45.67
CA ASP A 6 17.57 -21.67 -44.68
C ASP A 6 16.20 -21.26 -44.14
N THR A 7 15.84 -21.75 -42.96
CA THR A 7 14.76 -21.16 -42.16
C THR A 7 15.29 -19.92 -41.47
N LEU A 8 14.94 -18.75 -42.01
CA LEU A 8 15.10 -17.44 -41.38
C LEU A 8 14.39 -17.45 -40.01
N ARG A 9 15.16 -17.42 -38.92
CA ARG A 9 14.63 -17.09 -37.58
C ARG A 9 14.35 -15.60 -37.54
N GLU A 10 13.08 -15.22 -37.38
CA GLU A 10 12.73 -13.84 -37.03
C GLU A 10 13.41 -13.47 -35.70
N PRO A 11 14.00 -12.26 -35.59
CA PRO A 11 14.56 -11.81 -34.32
C PRO A 11 13.42 -11.57 -33.31
N LEU A 12 13.52 -12.18 -32.14
CA LEU A 12 12.67 -11.88 -30.98
C LEU A 12 12.68 -10.36 -30.76
N ARG A 13 11.59 -9.67 -31.11
CA ARG A 13 11.37 -8.28 -30.73
C ARG A 13 11.42 -8.22 -29.20
N ARG A 14 12.50 -7.68 -28.64
CA ARG A 14 12.51 -7.19 -27.25
C ARG A 14 11.49 -6.07 -27.20
N THR A 15 10.27 -6.37 -26.79
CA THR A 15 9.32 -5.34 -26.38
C THR A 15 9.93 -4.63 -25.18
N THR A 16 10.40 -3.40 -25.38
CA THR A 16 10.78 -2.51 -24.30
C THR A 16 9.58 -2.35 -23.39
N MET A 17 9.73 -2.68 -22.10
CA MET A 17 8.71 -2.48 -21.08
C MET A 17 8.25 -1.02 -21.13
N ARG A 18 6.93 -0.79 -21.16
CA ARG A 18 6.39 0.57 -21.17
C ARG A 18 6.77 1.26 -19.86
N CYS A 19 7.25 2.50 -19.97
CA CYS A 19 7.57 3.35 -18.84
C CYS A 19 6.78 4.67 -18.96
N THR A 20 6.05 5.05 -17.91
CA THR A 20 5.26 6.28 -17.87
C THR A 20 5.74 7.17 -16.72
N GLU A 21 6.14 8.40 -17.03
CA GLU A 21 6.54 9.36 -16.00
C GLU A 21 5.31 9.90 -15.25
N ALA A 22 5.31 9.79 -13.92
CA ALA A 22 4.28 10.34 -13.06
C ALA A 22 4.53 11.84 -12.80
N LYS A 23 3.46 12.61 -12.66
CA LYS A 23 3.51 14.05 -12.35
C LYS A 23 3.25 14.27 -10.88
N VAL A 24 3.90 15.27 -10.28
CA VAL A 24 3.56 15.71 -8.92
C VAL A 24 2.08 16.10 -8.88
N PHE A 25 1.36 15.53 -7.92
CA PHE A 25 -0.07 15.70 -7.75
C PHE A 25 -0.40 16.47 -6.46
N ILE A 26 0.24 16.11 -5.36
CA ILE A 26 0.13 16.82 -4.08
C ILE A 26 1.52 17.12 -3.56
N THR A 27 1.82 18.40 -3.41
CA THR A 27 2.98 18.87 -2.66
C THR A 27 2.56 19.05 -1.20
N PRO A 28 3.32 18.51 -0.23
CA PRO A 28 3.03 18.70 1.18
C PRO A 28 3.03 20.20 1.55
N GLU A 29 2.02 20.66 2.30
CA GLU A 29 1.94 22.07 2.75
C GLU A 29 3.06 22.42 3.75
N LYS A 30 3.44 21.43 4.56
CA LYS A 30 4.61 21.49 5.45
C LYS A 30 5.60 20.40 5.05
N GLU A 31 6.89 20.68 5.19
CA GLU A 31 7.96 19.71 4.90
C GLU A 31 7.78 18.38 5.67
N GLU A 32 7.38 18.46 6.94
CA GLU A 32 7.15 17.30 7.82
C GLU A 32 6.01 16.37 7.35
N ASP A 33 5.13 16.86 6.47
CA ASP A 33 4.04 16.06 5.90
C ASP A 33 4.50 15.16 4.77
N GLY A 34 5.67 15.43 4.20
CA GLY A 34 6.36 14.56 3.26
C GLY A 34 7.27 13.53 3.94
N PHE A 35 7.22 13.39 5.27
CA PHE A 35 8.11 12.48 5.98
C PHE A 35 7.87 11.00 5.62
N LEU A 36 6.70 10.46 5.93
CA LEU A 36 6.32 9.09 5.58
C LEU A 36 4.83 8.94 5.14
N PRO A 37 4.41 9.59 4.04
CA PRO A 37 3.12 9.31 3.39
C PRO A 37 3.00 7.85 2.94
N GLU A 38 1.88 7.21 3.30
CA GLU A 38 1.63 5.78 3.11
C GLU A 38 0.15 5.48 2.88
N GLY A 39 -0.14 4.27 2.38
CA GLY A 39 -1.49 3.70 2.33
C GLY A 39 -2.57 4.59 1.70
N PRO A 40 -2.36 5.15 0.48
CA PRO A 40 -3.38 5.92 -0.20
C PRO A 40 -4.62 5.06 -0.46
N ARG A 41 -5.81 5.59 -0.18
CA ARG A 41 -7.12 4.93 -0.40
C ARG A 41 -8.15 5.94 -0.88
N ILE A 42 -9.21 5.47 -1.55
CA ILE A 42 -10.42 6.28 -1.78
C ILE A 42 -11.37 6.08 -0.61
N GLY A 43 -11.75 7.18 0.04
CA GLY A 43 -12.72 7.21 1.12
C GLY A 43 -14.12 6.76 0.67
N ALA A 44 -15.04 6.59 1.62
CA ALA A 44 -16.42 6.29 1.27
C ALA A 44 -17.04 7.47 0.48
N PRO A 45 -17.71 7.22 -0.66
CA PRO A 45 -18.45 8.27 -1.35
C PRO A 45 -19.63 8.74 -0.51
N SER A 46 -20.05 9.98 -0.74
CA SER A 46 -21.32 10.52 -0.24
C SER A 46 -22.28 10.71 -1.41
N GLU A 47 -23.55 11.02 -1.11
CA GLU A 47 -24.53 11.37 -2.16
C GLU A 47 -24.07 12.56 -3.02
N ALA A 48 -23.26 13.46 -2.46
CA ALA A 48 -22.83 14.69 -3.12
C ALA A 48 -21.47 14.57 -3.84
N HIS A 49 -20.57 13.69 -3.38
CA HIS A 49 -19.17 13.67 -3.81
C HIS A 49 -18.59 12.25 -3.90
N SER A 50 -17.72 12.04 -4.91
CA SER A 50 -16.79 10.91 -4.88
C SER A 50 -15.99 10.92 -3.59
N GLY A 51 -15.64 9.73 -3.09
CA GLY A 51 -14.87 9.59 -1.86
C GLY A 51 -13.58 10.41 -1.88
N PRO A 52 -13.18 11.03 -0.75
CA PRO A 52 -11.92 11.77 -0.68
C PRO A 52 -10.73 10.85 -0.96
N LEU A 53 -9.64 11.40 -1.48
CA LEU A 53 -8.36 10.71 -1.38
C LEU A 53 -7.91 10.74 0.09
N LEU A 54 -7.66 9.58 0.66
CA LEU A 54 -7.10 9.38 1.99
C LEU A 54 -5.67 8.89 1.86
N TRP A 55 -4.82 9.27 2.80
CA TRP A 55 -3.53 8.63 3.06
C TRP A 55 -3.15 8.88 4.51
N VAL A 56 -2.20 8.12 5.01
CA VAL A 56 -1.62 8.38 6.33
C VAL A 56 -0.23 8.96 6.16
N ASN A 57 0.19 9.79 7.09
CA ASN A 57 1.62 10.00 7.33
C ASN A 57 1.95 9.29 8.64
N ILE A 58 2.70 8.20 8.57
CA ILE A 58 2.94 7.32 9.73
C ILE A 58 3.58 8.12 10.86
N GLN A 59 4.52 9.02 10.52
CA GLN A 59 5.22 9.89 11.46
C GLN A 59 5.76 11.13 10.73
N HIS A 60 5.93 12.25 11.42
CA HIS A 60 6.34 13.53 10.81
C HIS A 60 7.85 13.81 10.94
N SER A 61 8.56 13.00 11.72
CA SER A 61 10.00 13.12 11.93
C SER A 61 10.56 11.80 12.48
N PRO A 62 11.90 11.62 12.52
CA PRO A 62 12.50 10.39 13.03
C PRO A 62 12.18 10.08 14.50
N THR A 63 11.83 11.11 15.29
CA THR A 63 11.50 10.97 16.72
C THR A 63 10.00 11.08 16.99
N SER A 64 9.16 11.28 15.97
CA SER A 64 7.72 11.42 16.18
C SER A 64 7.10 10.07 16.56
N THR A 65 6.36 10.07 17.65
CA THR A 65 5.57 8.91 18.10
C THR A 65 4.11 8.98 17.66
N LYS A 66 3.76 10.03 16.90
CA LYS A 66 2.42 10.33 16.38
C LYS A 66 2.48 10.54 14.87
N GLY A 67 1.35 10.34 14.22
CA GLY A 67 1.15 10.67 12.82
C GLY A 67 -0.26 11.18 12.56
N THR A 68 -0.58 11.28 11.27
CA THR A 68 -1.76 12.01 10.80
C THR A 68 -2.47 11.23 9.71
N ILE A 69 -3.79 11.32 9.68
CA ILE A 69 -4.59 10.97 8.49
C ILE A 69 -4.80 12.25 7.69
N PHE A 70 -4.62 12.16 6.38
CA PHE A 70 -4.96 13.21 5.45
C PHE A 70 -6.18 12.83 4.63
N ALA A 71 -7.05 13.81 4.36
CA ALA A 71 -8.19 13.64 3.48
C ALA A 71 -8.32 14.82 2.52
N ARG A 72 -8.33 14.55 1.21
CA ARG A 72 -8.52 15.57 0.17
C ARG A 72 -9.78 15.27 -0.64
N LEU A 73 -10.78 16.14 -0.52
CA LEU A 73 -11.99 16.07 -1.33
C LEU A 73 -11.69 16.53 -2.75
N TRP A 74 -12.33 15.90 -3.74
CA TRP A 74 -12.23 16.32 -5.12
C TRP A 74 -13.21 17.45 -5.42
N PRO A 75 -12.85 18.48 -6.20
CA PRO A 75 -11.54 18.83 -6.74
C PRO A 75 -10.74 19.77 -5.81
N GLN A 76 -11.07 19.85 -4.52
CA GLN A 76 -10.52 20.82 -3.59
C GLN A 76 -8.99 20.71 -3.51
N PRO A 77 -8.25 21.83 -3.51
CA PRO A 77 -6.79 21.80 -3.50
C PRO A 77 -6.20 21.47 -2.12
N VAL A 78 -6.94 21.77 -1.06
CA VAL A 78 -6.47 21.68 0.33
C VAL A 78 -6.80 20.32 0.92
N SER A 79 -5.86 19.79 1.68
CA SER A 79 -6.02 18.52 2.40
C SER A 79 -6.35 18.80 3.86
N LYS A 80 -7.38 18.13 4.37
CA LYS A 80 -7.67 18.13 5.81
C LYS A 80 -6.72 17.18 6.52
N ARG A 81 -6.41 17.51 7.77
CA ARG A 81 -5.51 16.75 8.64
C ARG A 81 -6.25 16.30 9.89
N TYR A 82 -5.97 15.08 10.33
CA TYR A 82 -6.51 14.50 11.55
C TYR A 82 -5.36 13.87 12.32
N GLU A 83 -4.88 14.59 13.33
CA GLU A 83 -3.77 14.16 14.19
C GLU A 83 -4.21 12.99 15.06
N LEU A 84 -3.33 12.02 15.26
CA LEU A 84 -3.60 10.82 16.07
C LEU A 84 -2.70 10.75 17.30
N HIS A 85 -3.13 9.97 18.29
CA HIS A 85 -2.34 9.74 19.51
C HIS A 85 -1.17 8.78 19.32
N GLY A 86 -1.07 8.11 18.17
CA GLY A 86 -0.01 7.19 17.79
C GLY A 86 0.29 7.27 16.30
N ARG A 87 1.15 6.37 15.81
CA ARG A 87 1.55 6.29 14.40
C ARG A 87 0.52 5.46 13.61
N PRO A 88 -0.24 6.04 12.67
CA PRO A 88 -1.15 5.29 11.82
C PRO A 88 -0.38 4.51 10.77
N GLY A 89 -0.56 3.19 10.70
CA GLY A 89 -0.05 2.37 9.59
C GLY A 89 -0.97 2.36 8.37
N PHE A 90 -2.28 2.48 8.59
CA PHE A 90 -3.29 2.48 7.53
C PHE A 90 -4.56 3.24 7.94
N ALA A 91 -5.38 3.65 6.97
CA ALA A 91 -6.74 4.13 7.18
C ALA A 91 -7.70 3.51 6.13
N LEU A 92 -8.66 2.71 6.60
CA LEU A 92 -9.59 1.97 5.76
C LEU A 92 -11.00 2.59 5.84
N PRO A 93 -11.64 2.92 4.71
CA PRO A 93 -12.96 3.55 4.69
C PRO A 93 -14.06 2.65 5.22
N ILE A 94 -15.08 3.24 5.85
CA ILE A 94 -16.32 2.57 6.25
C ILE A 94 -17.47 3.08 5.35
N PRO A 95 -18.22 2.21 4.66
CA PRO A 95 -19.25 2.60 3.69
C PRO A 95 -20.27 3.60 4.23
N GLY A 96 -20.64 4.58 3.40
CA GLY A 96 -21.70 5.55 3.70
C GLY A 96 -21.46 6.41 4.95
N SER A 97 -20.20 6.55 5.37
CA SER A 97 -19.88 7.22 6.64
C SER A 97 -18.65 8.12 6.52
N ILE A 98 -18.54 9.06 7.47
CA ILE A 98 -17.36 9.91 7.66
C ILE A 98 -16.28 9.22 8.51
N TYR A 99 -16.44 7.93 8.83
CA TYR A 99 -15.54 7.20 9.71
C TYR A 99 -14.57 6.34 8.90
N VAL A 100 -13.38 6.16 9.46
CA VAL A 100 -12.36 5.25 8.95
C VAL A 100 -11.87 4.34 10.08
N LEU A 101 -11.57 3.08 9.75
CA LEU A 101 -10.86 2.18 10.66
C LEU A 101 -9.37 2.34 10.45
N VAL A 102 -8.63 2.54 11.54
CA VAL A 102 -7.22 2.93 11.53
C VAL A 102 -6.45 1.95 12.41
N GLY A 103 -5.35 1.43 11.88
CA GLY A 103 -4.31 0.79 12.69
C GLY A 103 -3.36 1.85 13.21
N CYS A 104 -3.41 2.14 14.51
CA CYS A 104 -2.65 3.24 15.14
C CYS A 104 -1.77 2.68 16.27
N GLY A 105 -0.45 2.69 16.09
CA GLY A 105 0.48 2.08 17.03
C GLY A 105 0.22 0.57 17.15
N LYS A 106 -0.43 0.14 18.23
CA LYS A 106 -0.81 -1.26 18.50
C LYS A 106 -2.33 -1.47 18.54
N GLU A 107 -3.10 -0.44 18.20
CA GLU A 107 -4.54 -0.41 18.36
C GLU A 107 -5.25 -0.36 17.00
N LEU A 108 -6.41 -1.02 16.94
CA LEU A 108 -7.41 -0.79 15.92
C LEU A 108 -8.43 0.18 16.49
N ILE A 109 -8.60 1.31 15.83
CA ILE A 109 -9.50 2.40 16.25
C ILE A 109 -10.39 2.85 15.09
N VAL A 110 -11.51 3.48 15.40
CA VAL A 110 -12.38 4.15 14.42
C VAL A 110 -12.32 5.65 14.65
N VAL A 111 -11.97 6.41 13.62
CA VAL A 111 -11.75 7.86 13.68
C VAL A 111 -12.80 8.56 12.81
N SER A 112 -13.35 9.68 13.30
CA SER A 112 -14.23 10.54 12.51
C SER A 112 -13.42 11.57 11.71
N LEU A 113 -13.72 11.70 10.42
CA LEU A 113 -13.15 12.71 9.52
C LEU A 113 -13.92 14.05 9.53
N ALA A 114 -14.76 14.29 10.54
CA ALA A 114 -15.44 15.60 10.69
C ALA A 114 -15.50 16.09 12.13
N HIS A 115 -15.41 15.17 13.10
CA HIS A 115 -15.50 15.48 14.51
C HIS A 115 -14.28 14.93 15.24
N ASP A 116 -13.91 15.53 16.37
CA ASP A 116 -12.86 15.00 17.22
C ASP A 116 -13.39 13.81 18.04
N SER A 117 -13.45 12.64 17.40
CA SER A 117 -13.92 11.41 18.04
C SER A 117 -13.14 10.18 17.57
N ILE A 118 -12.71 9.40 18.55
CA ILE A 118 -11.97 8.15 18.37
C ILE A 118 -12.66 7.08 19.20
N ARG A 119 -12.85 5.90 18.60
CA ARG A 119 -13.39 4.72 19.28
C ARG A 119 -12.44 3.55 19.14
N HIS A 120 -12.02 2.99 20.26
CA HIS A 120 -11.22 1.76 20.29
C HIS A 120 -12.04 0.53 19.85
N LEU A 121 -11.39 -0.39 19.14
CA LEU A 121 -11.94 -1.70 18.75
C LEU A 121 -11.18 -2.85 19.39
N ALA A 122 -9.86 -2.87 19.22
CA ALA A 122 -8.99 -3.94 19.67
C ALA A 122 -7.55 -3.47 19.83
N THR A 123 -6.77 -4.20 20.61
CA THR A 123 -5.32 -4.04 20.72
C THR A 123 -4.67 -5.35 20.30
N ILE A 124 -3.58 -5.29 19.54
CA ILE A 124 -2.84 -6.50 19.15
C ILE A 124 -2.18 -7.12 20.39
N PRO A 125 -2.07 -8.46 20.47
CA PRO A 125 -1.50 -9.15 21.64
C PRO A 125 0.04 -9.09 21.69
N ASP A 126 0.67 -8.23 20.88
CA ASP A 126 2.11 -8.08 20.82
C ASP A 126 2.57 -6.92 21.71
N GLU A 127 3.41 -7.22 22.69
CA GLU A 127 3.92 -6.26 23.67
C GLU A 127 5.31 -5.71 23.31
N HIS A 128 5.92 -6.14 22.21
CA HIS A 128 7.27 -5.71 21.88
C HIS A 128 7.32 -4.18 21.64
N PRO A 129 8.22 -3.42 22.30
CA PRO A 129 8.17 -1.95 22.26
C PRO A 129 8.58 -1.36 20.91
N ARG A 130 9.29 -2.14 20.07
CA ARG A 130 9.72 -1.72 18.73
C ARG A 130 8.77 -2.10 17.62
N THR A 131 7.61 -2.69 17.89
CA THR A 131 6.65 -3.06 16.84
C THR A 131 5.45 -2.13 16.82
N ILE A 132 5.05 -1.75 15.61
CA ILE A 132 3.82 -0.99 15.34
C ILE A 132 3.09 -1.60 14.15
N ILE A 133 1.77 -1.42 14.09
CA ILE A 133 0.95 -1.70 12.92
C ILE A 133 1.46 -0.87 11.74
N ASN A 134 1.54 -1.50 10.58
CA ASN A 134 2.01 -0.92 9.33
C ASN A 134 0.91 -1.05 8.26
N ASP A 135 1.12 -1.82 7.19
CA ASP A 135 0.13 -1.89 6.10
C ASP A 135 -1.01 -2.88 6.35
N ALA A 136 -2.14 -2.69 5.65
CA ALA A 136 -3.33 -3.54 5.74
C ALA A 136 -4.16 -3.59 4.46
N GLU A 137 -4.94 -4.66 4.33
CA GLU A 137 -5.94 -4.82 3.29
C GLU A 137 -7.23 -5.41 3.85
N VAL A 138 -8.37 -4.95 3.30
CA VAL A 138 -9.69 -5.45 3.65
C VAL A 138 -9.90 -6.79 2.94
N VAL A 139 -10.33 -7.80 3.68
CA VAL A 139 -10.72 -9.09 3.09
C VAL A 139 -12.04 -8.90 2.32
N PRO A 140 -12.20 -9.47 1.11
CA PRO A 140 -13.42 -9.34 0.33
C PRO A 140 -14.70 -9.55 1.14
N GLY A 141 -15.62 -8.60 1.05
CA GLY A 141 -16.87 -8.56 1.82
C GLY A 141 -16.80 -7.72 3.11
N GLY A 142 -15.66 -7.14 3.44
CA GLY A 142 -15.54 -6.08 4.45
C GLY A 142 -15.67 -6.51 5.91
N LYS A 143 -15.77 -7.81 6.18
CA LYS A 143 -15.97 -8.39 7.52
C LYS A 143 -14.69 -8.83 8.22
N ALA A 144 -13.57 -8.79 7.52
CA ALA A 144 -12.27 -9.06 8.08
C ALA A 144 -11.19 -8.17 7.44
N ILE A 145 -10.09 -7.99 8.15
CA ILE A 145 -8.95 -7.16 7.74
C ILE A 145 -7.68 -7.95 8.03
N VAL A 146 -6.80 -8.04 7.05
CA VAL A 146 -5.45 -8.55 7.25
C VAL A 146 -4.52 -7.35 7.37
N PHE A 147 -3.70 -7.31 8.41
CA PHE A 147 -2.75 -6.22 8.61
C PHE A 147 -1.45 -6.74 9.21
N GLY A 148 -0.38 -6.01 8.94
CA GLY A 148 0.96 -6.35 9.37
C GLY A 148 1.49 -5.41 10.44
N THR A 149 2.53 -5.84 11.14
CA THR A 149 3.39 -4.95 11.93
C THR A 149 4.77 -4.80 11.28
N LYS A 150 5.55 -3.83 11.77
CA LYS A 150 6.97 -3.69 11.44
C LYS A 150 7.82 -3.47 12.67
N ASP A 151 9.07 -3.91 12.60
CA ASP A 151 10.12 -3.43 13.50
C ASP A 151 10.45 -1.98 13.13
N THR A 152 10.25 -1.07 14.08
CA THR A 152 10.57 0.36 13.94
C THR A 152 12.07 0.62 13.74
N ALA A 153 12.94 -0.35 14.05
CA ALA A 153 14.36 -0.30 13.73
C ALA A 153 14.72 -1.00 12.41
N PHE A 154 13.75 -1.62 11.72
CA PHE A 154 13.92 -2.36 10.46
C PHE A 154 15.09 -3.37 10.50
N LYS A 155 15.22 -4.11 11.61
CA LYS A 155 16.42 -4.91 11.87
C LYS A 155 16.12 -6.37 12.22
N GLU A 156 15.09 -6.60 13.03
CA GLU A 156 14.84 -7.94 13.60
C GLU A 156 13.52 -8.52 13.09
N PRO A 157 13.43 -9.85 12.92
CA PRO A 157 12.20 -10.53 12.52
C PRO A 157 11.24 -10.68 13.72
N ILE A 158 10.76 -9.56 14.25
CA ILE A 158 9.87 -9.47 15.43
C ILE A 158 8.47 -8.99 15.08
N ALA A 159 8.22 -8.64 13.82
CA ALA A 159 6.92 -8.30 13.29
C ALA A 159 6.11 -9.54 12.89
N ALA A 160 4.83 -9.32 12.66
CA ALA A 160 3.85 -10.36 12.43
C ALA A 160 2.70 -9.88 11.55
N LEU A 161 1.99 -10.85 11.00
CA LEU A 161 0.76 -10.67 10.24
C LEU A 161 -0.44 -11.09 11.10
N TYR A 162 -1.49 -10.29 11.08
CA TYR A 162 -2.69 -10.47 11.89
C TYR A 162 -3.96 -10.44 11.04
N LEU A 163 -4.99 -11.10 11.54
CA LEU A 163 -6.37 -11.04 11.08
C LEU A 163 -7.22 -10.37 12.15
N TYR A 164 -7.98 -9.35 11.77
CA TYR A 164 -9.06 -8.82 12.58
C TYR A 164 -10.41 -9.20 11.97
N THR A 165 -11.32 -9.72 12.77
CA THR A 165 -12.70 -10.03 12.37
C THR A 165 -13.68 -9.07 13.03
N VAL A 166 -14.55 -8.48 12.23
CA VAL A 166 -15.42 -7.37 12.64
C VAL A 166 -16.54 -7.83 13.57
N ASP A 167 -17.11 -9.01 13.33
CA ASP A 167 -18.33 -9.43 14.04
C ASP A 167 -18.09 -9.78 15.52
N ASP A 168 -16.88 -10.17 15.89
CA ASP A 168 -16.48 -10.49 17.27
C ASP A 168 -15.33 -9.62 17.81
N ASN A 169 -14.91 -8.59 17.05
CA ASN A 169 -13.77 -7.71 17.34
C ASN A 169 -12.48 -8.45 17.71
N ARG A 170 -12.22 -9.62 17.12
CA ARG A 170 -11.09 -10.48 17.50
C ARG A 170 -9.89 -10.32 16.58
N VAL A 171 -8.73 -10.10 17.18
CA VAL A 171 -7.42 -10.16 16.52
C VAL A 171 -6.84 -11.57 16.64
N SER A 172 -6.25 -12.10 15.57
CA SER A 172 -5.63 -13.43 15.52
C SER A 172 -4.31 -13.36 14.77
N LEU A 173 -3.28 -14.03 15.28
CA LEU A 173 -1.98 -14.13 14.60
C LEU A 173 -2.12 -15.06 13.39
N LEU A 174 -1.68 -14.60 12.22
CA LEU A 174 -1.67 -15.38 10.98
C LEU A 174 -0.28 -15.93 10.66
N ALA A 175 0.75 -15.10 10.82
CA ALA A 175 2.15 -15.47 10.62
C ALA A 175 3.05 -14.60 11.50
N ASP A 176 4.20 -15.12 11.91
CA ASP A 176 5.19 -14.42 12.72
C ASP A 176 6.55 -14.33 12.00
N LYS A 177 7.54 -13.75 12.69
CA LYS A 177 8.94 -13.65 12.24
C LYS A 177 9.13 -12.87 10.94
N GLN A 178 8.30 -11.85 10.73
CA GLN A 178 8.51 -10.85 9.69
C GLN A 178 9.35 -9.70 10.25
N THR A 179 9.94 -8.87 9.38
CA THR A 179 10.62 -7.65 9.81
C THR A 179 9.81 -6.41 9.49
N CYS A 180 9.21 -6.33 8.29
CA CYS A 180 8.39 -5.19 7.87
C CYS A 180 7.31 -5.65 6.90
N SER A 181 6.15 -5.98 7.47
CA SER A 181 4.97 -6.39 6.74
C SER A 181 4.35 -5.19 6.02
N ASN A 182 4.35 -5.23 4.69
CA ASN A 182 4.06 -4.12 3.79
C ASN A 182 2.95 -4.50 2.80
N GLY A 183 3.02 -4.09 1.54
CA GLY A 183 1.97 -4.27 0.53
C GLY A 183 1.23 -5.60 0.60
N LYS A 184 -0.11 -5.53 0.63
CA LYS A 184 -1.00 -6.69 0.69
C LYS A 184 -2.05 -6.63 -0.41
N VAL A 185 -2.31 -7.78 -1.02
CA VAL A 185 -3.43 -7.96 -1.97
C VAL A 185 -4.15 -9.25 -1.61
N ILE A 186 -5.47 -9.21 -1.56
CA ILE A 186 -6.30 -10.38 -1.27
C ILE A 186 -7.17 -10.66 -2.49
N ARG A 187 -7.07 -11.88 -3.02
CA ARG A 187 -7.83 -12.33 -4.19
C ARG A 187 -8.55 -13.63 -3.87
N SER A 188 -9.51 -14.00 -4.70
CA SER A 188 -10.11 -15.33 -4.71
C SER A 188 -9.67 -16.10 -5.95
N ASP A 189 -9.36 -17.38 -5.79
CA ASP A 189 -9.24 -18.34 -6.88
C ASP A 189 -10.20 -19.53 -6.64
N GLU A 190 -10.12 -20.56 -7.47
CA GLU A 190 -10.95 -21.77 -7.36
C GLU A 190 -10.81 -22.53 -6.03
N ARG A 191 -9.73 -22.27 -5.27
CA ARG A 191 -9.44 -22.90 -3.97
C ARG A 191 -9.74 -21.96 -2.79
N GLY A 192 -10.33 -20.79 -3.03
CA GLY A 192 -10.71 -19.82 -1.99
C GLY A 192 -9.80 -18.58 -1.95
N LEU A 193 -9.67 -17.97 -0.77
CA LEU A 193 -8.94 -16.72 -0.60
C LEU A 193 -7.42 -16.94 -0.62
N VAL A 194 -6.74 -16.03 -1.30
CA VAL A 194 -5.30 -15.97 -1.46
C VAL A 194 -4.84 -14.59 -0.99
N LEU A 195 -3.98 -14.58 0.02
CA LEU A 195 -3.27 -13.40 0.46
C LEU A 195 -1.89 -13.36 -0.22
N PHE A 196 -1.59 -12.24 -0.85
CA PHE A 196 -0.25 -11.85 -1.28
C PHE A 196 0.28 -10.84 -0.28
N ASP A 197 1.45 -11.09 0.29
CA ASP A 197 2.03 -10.28 1.37
C ASP A 197 3.52 -10.03 1.11
N ILE A 198 3.96 -8.81 1.37
CA ILE A 198 5.37 -8.40 1.29
C ILE A 198 5.94 -8.31 2.70
N ASP A 199 6.98 -9.10 2.98
CA ASP A 199 7.93 -8.79 4.04
C ASP A 199 9.16 -8.14 3.41
N THR A 200 9.27 -6.83 3.59
CA THR A 200 10.13 -5.93 2.81
C THR A 200 11.58 -6.42 2.64
N PRO A 201 12.31 -6.82 3.70
CA PRO A 201 13.71 -7.22 3.55
C PRO A 201 13.90 -8.52 2.77
N THR A 202 12.86 -9.36 2.68
CA THR A 202 12.93 -10.62 1.94
C THR A 202 12.92 -10.42 0.43
N ARG A 203 12.47 -9.24 -0.04
CA ARG A 203 12.31 -8.89 -1.46
C ARG A 203 11.43 -9.88 -2.22
N LYS A 204 10.40 -10.40 -1.56
CA LYS A 204 9.47 -11.38 -2.12
C LYS A 204 8.05 -10.97 -1.87
N VAL A 205 7.18 -11.33 -2.80
CA VAL A 205 5.74 -11.41 -2.55
C VAL A 205 5.44 -12.87 -2.21
N MET A 206 5.09 -13.12 -0.96
CA MET A 206 4.69 -14.44 -0.48
C MET A 206 3.19 -14.65 -0.73
N ARG A 207 2.81 -15.89 -1.03
CA ARG A 207 1.41 -16.29 -1.19
C ARG A 207 0.97 -17.13 0.00
N TYR A 208 -0.21 -16.87 0.52
CA TYR A 208 -0.83 -17.65 1.59
C TYR A 208 -2.27 -18.02 1.22
N ARG A 209 -2.69 -19.24 1.60
CA ARG A 209 -4.10 -19.64 1.62
C ARG A 209 -4.73 -19.08 2.88
N LEU A 210 -5.63 -18.11 2.72
CA LEU A 210 -6.29 -17.44 3.83
C LEU A 210 -7.62 -18.14 4.13
N ASP A 211 -7.75 -18.66 5.34
CA ASP A 211 -9.04 -19.13 5.88
C ASP A 211 -9.46 -18.20 7.01
N VAL A 212 -10.48 -17.38 6.77
CA VAL A 212 -10.99 -16.40 7.75
C VAL A 212 -11.75 -17.10 8.88
N ALA A 213 -12.45 -18.19 8.59
CA ALA A 213 -13.26 -18.91 9.57
C ALA A 213 -12.36 -19.63 10.59
N VAL A 214 -11.32 -20.29 10.09
CA VAL A 214 -10.31 -20.98 10.92
C VAL A 214 -9.24 -20.01 11.43
N ARG A 215 -9.15 -18.80 10.83
CA ARG A 215 -8.22 -17.71 11.17
C ARG A 215 -6.76 -18.09 10.96
N THR A 216 -6.47 -18.64 9.78
CA THR A 216 -5.12 -19.10 9.43
C THR A 216 -4.69 -18.57 8.06
N ALA A 217 -3.38 -18.39 7.89
CA ALA A 217 -2.76 -18.11 6.60
C ALA A 217 -1.69 -19.18 6.35
N THR A 218 -1.99 -20.16 5.50
CA THR A 218 -1.05 -21.27 5.22
C THR A 218 -0.14 -20.88 4.06
N PRO A 219 1.20 -20.94 4.20
CA PRO A 219 2.12 -20.64 3.09
C PRO A 219 1.81 -21.47 1.84
N ASP A 220 1.75 -20.81 0.68
CA ASP A 220 1.43 -21.39 -0.62
C ASP A 220 2.42 -20.94 -1.71
N GLY A 221 3.67 -20.71 -1.30
CA GLY A 221 4.80 -20.42 -2.18
C GLY A 221 5.15 -18.95 -2.34
N VAL A 222 6.13 -18.69 -3.19
CA VAL A 222 6.57 -17.34 -3.59
C VAL A 222 5.82 -16.96 -4.87
N ALA A 223 5.07 -15.86 -4.84
CA ALA A 223 4.38 -15.35 -6.02
C ALA A 223 5.33 -14.56 -6.93
N LEU A 224 6.19 -13.73 -6.32
CA LEU A 224 7.19 -12.92 -7.03
C LEU A 224 8.51 -12.93 -6.26
N ASP A 225 9.61 -13.13 -6.97
CA ASP A 225 10.97 -12.88 -6.47
C ASP A 225 11.45 -11.54 -7.07
N LEU A 226 11.74 -10.58 -6.20
CA LEU A 226 12.07 -9.19 -6.56
C LEU A 226 13.53 -8.86 -6.20
N ALA A 227 14.38 -9.88 -6.01
CA ALA A 227 15.78 -9.70 -5.63
C ALA A 227 16.58 -8.85 -6.64
N ASP A 228 16.20 -8.89 -7.92
CA ASP A 228 16.83 -8.12 -9.01
C ASP A 228 16.36 -6.66 -9.09
N GLN A 229 15.35 -6.28 -8.31
CA GLN A 229 14.82 -4.92 -8.31
C GLN A 229 15.62 -4.00 -7.39
N ILE A 230 16.04 -2.85 -7.93
CA ILE A 230 16.62 -1.76 -7.14
C ILE A 230 15.57 -1.21 -6.16
N GLY A 231 16.01 -0.93 -4.92
CA GLY A 231 15.14 -0.56 -3.81
C GLY A 231 14.52 -1.77 -3.11
N PHE A 232 13.58 -1.51 -2.21
CA PHE A 232 12.82 -2.53 -1.47
C PHE A 232 11.34 -2.47 -1.86
N PRO A 233 10.66 -3.61 -2.04
CA PRO A 233 9.23 -3.62 -2.32
C PRO A 233 8.47 -3.13 -1.08
N ASP A 234 7.58 -2.17 -1.28
CA ASP A 234 6.85 -1.49 -0.21
C ASP A 234 5.35 -1.81 -0.34
N GLY A 235 4.48 -0.83 -0.51
CA GLY A 235 3.06 -1.00 -0.81
C GLY A 235 2.78 -1.69 -2.14
N MET A 236 1.63 -2.36 -2.21
CA MET A 236 1.16 -3.12 -3.36
C MET A 236 -0.34 -2.92 -3.55
N CYS A 237 -0.80 -2.79 -4.79
CA CYS A 237 -2.24 -2.75 -5.10
C CYS A 237 -2.62 -3.70 -6.23
N ASP A 238 -3.85 -4.22 -6.16
CA ASP A 238 -4.42 -5.10 -7.18
C ASP A 238 -4.84 -4.30 -8.43
N CYS A 239 -4.55 -4.84 -9.60
CA CYS A 239 -5.00 -4.29 -10.88
C CYS A 239 -6.33 -4.91 -11.36
N GLY A 240 -6.80 -6.00 -10.73
CA GLY A 240 -8.03 -6.69 -11.08
C GLY A 240 -7.89 -7.74 -12.19
N ASP A 241 -6.77 -7.77 -12.90
CA ASP A 241 -6.57 -8.64 -14.08
C ASP A 241 -5.49 -9.72 -13.90
N GLY A 242 -5.19 -10.08 -12.65
CA GLY A 242 -4.14 -11.06 -12.32
C GLY A 242 -2.75 -10.43 -12.22
N SER A 243 -2.67 -9.10 -12.18
CA SER A 243 -1.44 -8.36 -11.95
C SER A 243 -1.54 -7.43 -10.74
N VAL A 244 -0.39 -7.02 -10.23
CA VAL A 244 -0.26 -6.11 -9.09
C VAL A 244 0.73 -5.01 -9.43
N ILE A 245 0.54 -3.81 -8.90
CA ILE A 245 1.54 -2.73 -8.92
C ILE A 245 2.23 -2.70 -7.57
N ILE A 246 3.55 -2.67 -7.56
CA ILE A 246 4.39 -2.63 -6.36
C ILE A 246 5.22 -1.36 -6.41
N ALA A 247 5.18 -0.57 -5.34
CA ALA A 247 6.06 0.57 -5.13
C ALA A 247 7.43 0.10 -4.63
N PHE A 248 8.49 0.81 -5.01
CA PHE A 248 9.85 0.51 -4.55
C PHE A 248 10.44 1.69 -3.77
N TYR A 249 10.72 1.43 -2.50
CA TYR A 249 11.44 2.34 -1.63
C TYR A 249 12.95 2.21 -1.91
N ASN A 250 13.56 3.22 -2.54
CA ASN A 250 15.02 3.23 -2.76
C ASN A 250 15.72 4.14 -1.72
N PRO A 251 16.48 3.56 -0.75
CA PRO A 251 17.20 4.37 0.23
C PRO A 251 18.36 5.15 -0.42
N ASP A 252 18.88 4.68 -1.54
CA ASP A 252 19.99 5.29 -2.26
C ASP A 252 19.53 6.41 -3.18
N TYR A 253 20.46 7.28 -3.58
CA TYR A 253 20.18 8.31 -4.57
C TYR A 253 19.79 7.71 -5.92
N ALA A 254 18.69 8.22 -6.49
CA ALA A 254 18.33 8.06 -7.88
C ALA A 254 17.58 9.31 -8.35
N ASP A 255 17.69 9.64 -9.64
CA ASP A 255 17.01 10.79 -10.24
C ASP A 255 15.48 10.64 -10.23
N ALA A 256 14.98 9.40 -10.17
CA ALA A 256 13.56 9.08 -10.05
C ALA A 256 13.37 7.80 -9.22
N GLY A 257 12.21 7.70 -8.56
CA GLY A 257 11.72 6.46 -7.98
C GLY A 257 10.95 5.63 -8.99
N LYS A 258 10.47 4.46 -8.58
CA LYS A 258 9.71 3.57 -9.45
C LYS A 258 8.60 2.80 -8.74
N ALA A 259 7.55 2.53 -9.50
CA ALA A 259 6.56 1.50 -9.22
C ALA A 259 6.43 0.59 -10.46
N ILE A 260 6.31 -0.72 -10.26
CA ILE A 260 6.31 -1.69 -11.35
C ILE A 260 5.07 -2.58 -11.24
N ARG A 261 4.42 -2.81 -12.37
CA ARG A 261 3.35 -3.78 -12.51
C ARG A 261 3.92 -5.16 -12.84
N PHE A 262 3.56 -6.16 -12.05
CA PHE A 262 3.93 -7.55 -12.25
C PHE A 262 2.72 -8.42 -12.51
N ASN A 263 2.82 -9.33 -13.47
CA ASN A 263 1.83 -10.36 -13.69
C ASN A 263 2.06 -11.52 -12.69
N LEU A 264 1.07 -11.81 -11.83
CA LEU A 264 1.21 -12.81 -10.75
C LEU A 264 1.31 -14.26 -11.25
N ASN A 265 0.84 -14.55 -12.47
CA ASN A 265 0.90 -15.90 -13.04
C ASN A 265 2.26 -16.21 -13.66
N THR A 266 2.93 -15.20 -14.22
CA THR A 266 4.18 -15.38 -14.98
C THR A 266 5.41 -14.84 -14.25
N GLY A 267 5.22 -14.02 -13.23
CA GLY A 267 6.29 -13.31 -12.51
C GLY A 267 6.92 -12.14 -13.29
N LYS A 268 6.44 -11.85 -14.50
CA LYS A 268 7.06 -10.85 -15.38
C LYS A 268 6.63 -9.43 -15.03
N ALA A 269 7.58 -8.50 -15.04
CA ALA A 269 7.30 -7.07 -15.09
C ALA A 269 6.64 -6.70 -16.44
N VAL A 270 5.61 -5.87 -16.39
CA VAL A 270 4.73 -5.56 -17.52
C VAL A 270 4.81 -4.07 -17.89
N GLU A 271 4.85 -3.21 -16.88
CA GLU A 271 4.80 -1.76 -17.02
C GLU A 271 5.48 -1.10 -15.82
N GLU A 272 6.10 0.05 -16.04
CA GLU A 272 6.77 0.83 -15.01
C GLU A 272 6.25 2.28 -14.99
N TRP A 273 6.20 2.85 -13.79
CA TRP A 273 5.99 4.28 -13.57
C TRP A 273 7.15 4.86 -12.79
N THR A 274 7.58 6.06 -13.16
CA THR A 274 8.68 6.75 -12.48
C THR A 274 8.20 8.00 -11.74
N THR A 275 8.87 8.34 -10.64
CA THR A 275 8.60 9.55 -9.82
C THR A 275 9.81 10.47 -9.81
N PRO A 276 9.93 11.42 -10.77
CA PRO A 276 11.10 12.29 -10.89
C PRO A 276 11.38 13.09 -9.62
N GLY A 277 12.64 13.11 -9.19
CA GLY A 277 13.08 13.79 -7.98
C GLY A 277 12.55 13.19 -6.68
N SER A 278 12.00 11.96 -6.71
CA SER A 278 11.50 11.26 -5.53
C SER A 278 11.77 9.75 -5.61
N PRO A 279 12.92 9.27 -5.10
CA PRO A 279 13.34 7.87 -5.24
C PRO A 279 12.65 6.87 -4.29
N ARG A 280 11.92 7.36 -3.27
CA ARG A 280 11.34 6.53 -2.20
C ARG A 280 9.84 6.43 -2.38
N VAL A 281 9.41 5.59 -3.31
CA VAL A 281 7.98 5.35 -3.56
C VAL A 281 7.48 4.35 -2.54
N THR A 282 6.39 4.71 -1.86
CA THR A 282 5.91 3.93 -0.71
C THR A 282 4.69 3.09 -1.04
N CYS A 283 3.63 3.66 -1.63
CA CYS A 283 2.43 2.90 -1.94
C CYS A 283 1.78 3.33 -3.27
N PRO A 284 1.27 2.36 -4.07
CA PRO A 284 0.45 2.62 -5.23
C PRO A 284 -1.05 2.51 -4.94
N LEU A 285 -1.86 3.30 -5.66
CA LEU A 285 -3.32 3.17 -5.68
C LEU A 285 -3.85 3.46 -7.09
N LEU A 286 -4.56 2.50 -7.67
CA LEU A 286 -5.36 2.76 -8.87
C LEU A 286 -6.67 3.44 -8.48
N VAL A 287 -7.01 4.51 -9.20
CA VAL A 287 -8.22 5.30 -8.96
C VAL A 287 -8.96 5.58 -10.25
N LYS A 288 -10.28 5.40 -10.23
CA LYS A 288 -11.15 5.84 -11.32
C LYS A 288 -11.34 7.35 -11.26
N ARG A 289 -11.07 8.03 -12.38
CA ARG A 289 -11.24 9.47 -12.56
C ARG A 289 -12.07 9.74 -13.82
N PRO A 290 -12.66 10.94 -13.98
CA PRO A 290 -13.38 11.31 -15.21
C PRO A 290 -12.56 11.08 -16.49
N GLU A 291 -11.25 11.32 -16.41
CA GLU A 291 -10.27 11.17 -17.48
C GLU A 291 -9.67 9.75 -17.64
N GLY A 292 -10.26 8.74 -16.98
CA GLY A 292 -9.83 7.34 -17.02
C GLY A 292 -9.21 6.83 -15.71
N ILE A 293 -8.60 5.66 -15.74
CA ILE A 293 -7.91 5.09 -14.58
C ILE A 293 -6.54 5.76 -14.41
N LYS A 294 -6.27 6.28 -13.21
CA LYS A 294 -4.99 6.88 -12.83
C LYS A 294 -4.31 6.05 -11.76
N LEU A 295 -2.99 6.16 -11.71
CA LEU A 295 -2.17 5.62 -10.63
C LEU A 295 -1.73 6.77 -9.73
N ILE A 296 -2.10 6.72 -8.45
CA ILE A 296 -1.55 7.58 -7.41
C ILE A 296 -0.39 6.85 -6.74
N LEU A 297 0.70 7.57 -6.49
CA LEU A 297 1.88 7.06 -5.79
C LEU A 297 2.19 7.98 -4.60
N THR A 298 2.26 7.45 -3.39
CA THR A 298 2.87 8.15 -2.25
C THR A 298 4.39 7.99 -2.30
N THR A 299 5.11 8.99 -1.80
CA THR A 299 6.56 8.95 -1.65
C THR A 299 7.00 9.54 -0.32
N ALA A 300 8.23 9.30 0.12
CA ALA A 300 8.71 9.65 1.46
C ALA A 300 10.07 10.35 1.48
N THR A 301 10.33 11.08 2.56
CA THR A 301 11.64 11.64 2.93
C THR A 301 12.26 10.97 4.16
N GLU A 302 11.54 10.06 4.83
CA GLU A 302 12.04 9.31 5.99
C GLU A 302 13.41 8.72 5.70
N GLY A 303 14.40 8.95 6.56
CA GLY A 303 15.75 8.40 6.42
C GLY A 303 16.57 9.03 5.28
N MET A 304 16.12 10.14 4.68
CA MET A 304 16.82 10.77 3.55
C MET A 304 17.82 11.78 4.08
N PRO A 305 19.14 11.65 3.80
CA PRO A 305 20.12 12.66 4.19
C PRO A 305 19.84 14.04 3.58
N ALA A 306 20.25 15.11 4.25
CA ALA A 306 19.97 16.49 3.80
C ALA A 306 20.51 16.78 2.39
N GLU A 307 21.69 16.26 2.05
CA GLU A 307 22.29 16.38 0.72
C GLU A 307 21.46 15.71 -0.38
N MET A 308 20.82 14.58 -0.06
CA MET A 308 19.93 13.87 -0.97
C MET A 308 18.60 14.60 -1.09
N ARG A 309 18.04 15.12 0.01
CA ARG A 309 16.82 15.95 0.00
C ARG A 309 16.96 17.15 -0.93
N ALA A 310 18.12 17.82 -0.94
CA ALA A 310 18.40 18.94 -1.83
C ALA A 310 18.40 18.56 -3.33
N ARG A 311 18.69 17.29 -3.65
CA ARG A 311 18.72 16.76 -5.02
C ARG A 311 17.41 16.07 -5.42
N CYS A 312 16.55 15.78 -4.46
CA CYS A 312 15.26 15.12 -4.63
C CYS A 312 14.11 16.06 -4.23
N PRO A 313 13.85 17.14 -5.01
CA PRO A 313 12.93 18.21 -4.61
C PRO A 313 11.47 17.77 -4.50
N ASN A 314 11.10 16.60 -5.04
CA ASN A 314 9.75 16.07 -4.99
C ASN A 314 9.60 14.91 -4.00
N ALA A 315 10.64 14.60 -3.21
CA ALA A 315 10.55 13.58 -2.17
C ALA A 315 9.49 13.98 -1.13
N GLY A 316 8.60 13.05 -0.79
CA GLY A 316 7.46 13.31 0.11
C GLY A 316 6.19 13.79 -0.61
N CYS A 317 6.25 14.12 -1.90
CA CYS A 317 5.04 14.42 -2.68
C CYS A 317 4.23 13.16 -2.98
N LEU A 318 2.94 13.35 -3.25
CA LEU A 318 2.13 12.35 -3.96
C LEU A 318 2.20 12.65 -5.46
N PHE A 319 2.30 11.60 -6.26
CA PHE A 319 2.32 11.65 -7.71
C PHE A 319 1.03 11.06 -8.30
N ILE A 320 0.72 11.46 -9.54
CA ILE A 320 -0.33 10.87 -10.36
C ILE A 320 0.20 10.56 -11.75
N ALA A 321 -0.18 9.40 -12.30
CA ALA A 321 0.21 8.99 -13.63
C ALA A 321 -0.97 8.47 -14.44
N ASP A 322 -0.83 8.60 -15.77
CA ASP A 322 -1.71 7.95 -16.72
C ASP A 322 -1.48 6.43 -16.73
N THR A 323 -2.55 5.69 -16.99
CA THR A 323 -2.50 4.23 -17.14
C THR A 323 -3.22 3.82 -18.43
N GLN A 324 -3.06 2.56 -18.83
CA GLN A 324 -3.83 1.94 -19.92
C GLN A 324 -4.97 1.06 -19.42
N PHE A 325 -5.27 1.10 -18.12
CA PHE A 325 -6.37 0.32 -17.56
C PHE A 325 -7.72 0.89 -18.01
N GLU A 326 -8.61 -0.01 -18.46
CA GLU A 326 -10.00 0.32 -18.75
C GLU A 326 -10.86 0.38 -17.48
N SER A 327 -10.45 -0.38 -16.45
CA SER A 327 -11.08 -0.42 -15.14
C SER A 327 -10.04 -0.73 -14.05
N CYS A 328 -10.38 -0.44 -12.80
CA CYS A 328 -9.62 -0.88 -11.63
C CYS A 328 -10.59 -1.55 -10.65
N PRO A 329 -10.10 -2.39 -9.72
CA PRO A 329 -10.94 -2.96 -8.67
C PRO A 329 -11.68 -1.87 -7.89
N GLU A 330 -12.94 -2.14 -7.55
CA GLU A 330 -13.65 -1.33 -6.56
C GLU A 330 -12.97 -1.55 -5.20
N PRO A 331 -12.70 -0.48 -4.43
CA PRO A 331 -12.03 -0.62 -3.15
C PRO A 331 -12.93 -1.34 -2.15
N GLU A 332 -12.41 -2.42 -1.57
CA GLU A 332 -13.04 -3.06 -0.42
C GLU A 332 -13.06 -2.08 0.77
N MET A 333 -14.17 -2.10 1.52
CA MET A 333 -14.41 -1.19 2.63
C MET A 333 -14.82 -1.97 3.88
N VAL A 334 -14.57 -1.40 5.06
CA VAL A 334 -14.85 -2.07 6.33
C VAL A 334 -16.34 -2.00 6.68
N CYS A 335 -16.99 -3.16 6.76
CA CYS A 335 -18.41 -3.31 7.07
C CYS A 335 -18.64 -3.52 8.57
N LEU A 336 -18.47 -2.46 9.36
CA LEU A 336 -18.81 -2.47 10.79
C LEU A 336 -20.30 -2.75 11.02
N PRO A 337 -20.68 -3.43 12.12
CA PRO A 337 -22.09 -3.63 12.44
C PRO A 337 -22.77 -2.28 12.65
N THR A 338 -23.91 -2.06 12.00
CA THR A 338 -24.80 -0.95 12.35
C THR A 338 -25.20 -1.11 13.79
N ARG A 339 -24.86 -0.12 14.64
CA ARG A 339 -25.34 -0.11 16.03
C ARG A 339 -26.87 -0.13 16.00
N ARG A 340 -27.47 -1.08 16.72
CA ARG A 340 -28.86 -0.93 17.17
C ARG A 340 -28.93 0.07 18.30
#